data_AF-A0A8K1CBC0-F1
#
_entry.id   AF-A0A8K1CBC0-F1
#
_cell.length_a   1.000
_cell.length_b   1.000
_cell.length_c   1.000
_cell.angle_alpha   90.00
_cell.angle_beta   90.00
_cell.angle_gamma   90.00
#
_symmetry.space_group_name_H-M   'P 1'
#
loop_
_entity.id
_entity.type
_entity.pdbx_description
1 polymer ?
#
loop_
_entity_poly.entity_id
_entity_poly.type
_entity_poly.pdbx_seq_one_letter_code
_entity_poly.pdbx_strand_id
1 'polypeptide(L)'
;MTFKLYGTLFSQPARAVYWMLKVKGIDIEIVHMERGNPEYQSEEFLALNPNGLIPVLEDDDFSLYESNAILTYLAEKFGWDELYPKDLKIRAKVNQYLHWHHTGARKFTTEVVVPVFFKTVGQVTPEQLVAVDKAPEVMDKYTAIVEKTLVGDYIAGTAQPTVADYALYCEYDQIEAIGLLNLDKFPKTAVWIERMKKIPFHDEVRVEMNTNFAAVGLTNQSP
;
A
#
# COMPACT_ATOMS: atom_id res chain seq x y z
N MET A 1 13.23 -24.38 4.23
CA MET A 1 12.32 -23.35 4.77
C MET A 1 12.03 -22.40 3.64
N THR A 2 10.76 -22.29 3.26
CA THR A 2 10.31 -21.40 2.20
C THR A 2 9.72 -20.17 2.85
N PHE A 3 10.26 -18.98 2.54
CA PHE A 3 9.71 -17.72 3.02
C PHE A 3 9.76 -16.72 1.87
N LYS A 4 8.63 -16.60 1.15
CA LYS A 4 8.54 -15.90 -0.13
C LYS A 4 7.36 -14.95 -0.15
N LEU A 5 7.55 -13.82 -0.83
CA LEU A 5 6.50 -12.87 -1.16
C LEU A 5 6.30 -12.84 -2.67
N TYR A 6 5.19 -13.38 -3.14
CA TYR A 6 4.79 -13.28 -4.53
C TYR A 6 4.24 -11.88 -4.80
N GLY A 7 4.90 -11.09 -5.64
CA GLY A 7 4.48 -9.72 -5.93
C GLY A 7 5.52 -8.88 -6.66
N THR A 8 5.25 -7.60 -6.77
CA THR A 8 6.14 -6.55 -7.31
C THR A 8 6.05 -5.35 -6.37
N LEU A 9 7.14 -4.61 -6.17
CA LEU A 9 7.10 -3.37 -5.39
C LEU A 9 6.42 -2.23 -6.16
N PHE A 10 6.06 -2.41 -7.44
CA PHE A 10 5.10 -1.52 -8.09
C PHE A 10 3.72 -1.62 -7.43
N SER A 11 3.32 -2.81 -6.97
CA SER A 11 2.04 -3.05 -6.29
C SER A 11 2.05 -2.50 -4.85
N GLN A 12 1.22 -1.49 -4.60
CA GLN A 12 1.00 -0.90 -3.27
C GLN A 12 0.88 -1.92 -2.12
N PRO A 13 0.00 -2.93 -2.20
CA PRO A 13 -0.19 -3.85 -1.07
C PRO A 13 1.04 -4.73 -0.83
N ALA A 14 1.77 -5.12 -1.88
CA ALA A 14 3.01 -5.88 -1.75
C ALA A 14 4.14 -5.03 -1.16
N ARG A 15 4.24 -3.76 -1.60
CA ARG A 15 5.22 -2.79 -1.10
C ARG A 15 5.05 -2.52 0.40
N ALA A 16 3.82 -2.42 0.89
CA ALA A 16 3.55 -2.24 2.32
C ALA A 16 4.07 -3.43 3.16
N VAL A 17 3.84 -4.67 2.71
CA VAL A 17 4.34 -5.88 3.37
C VAL A 17 5.87 -5.92 3.36
N TYR A 18 6.47 -5.72 2.19
CA TYR A 18 7.93 -5.77 2.04
C TYR A 18 8.63 -4.67 2.85
N TRP A 19 8.09 -3.45 2.84
CA TRP A 19 8.67 -2.34 3.59
C TRP A 19 8.69 -2.61 5.09
N MET A 20 7.58 -3.13 5.64
CA MET A 20 7.53 -3.54 7.05
C MET A 20 8.57 -4.62 7.36
N LEU A 21 8.69 -5.66 6.53
CA LEU A 21 9.68 -6.72 6.71
C LEU A 21 11.12 -6.17 6.71
N LYS A 22 11.44 -5.28 5.77
CA LYS A 22 12.75 -4.64 5.69
C LYS A 22 13.07 -3.76 6.90
N VAL A 23 12.12 -2.95 7.38
CA VAL A 23 12.29 -2.17 8.62
C VAL A 23 12.57 -3.08 9.82
N LYS A 24 11.97 -4.27 9.84
CA LYS A 24 12.20 -5.28 10.90
C LYS A 24 13.44 -6.14 10.69
N GLY A 25 14.22 -5.89 9.63
CA GLY A 25 15.44 -6.63 9.32
C GLY A 25 15.19 -8.07 8.90
N ILE A 26 13.98 -8.40 8.42
CA ILE A 26 13.65 -9.71 7.90
C ILE A 26 13.94 -9.73 6.41
N ASP A 27 14.79 -10.66 6.00
CA ASP A 27 15.01 -10.93 4.59
C ASP A 27 13.94 -11.87 4.05
N ILE A 28 13.44 -11.57 2.86
CA ILE A 28 12.40 -12.34 2.19
C ILE A 28 12.69 -12.33 0.70
N GLU A 29 12.55 -13.49 0.06
CA GLU A 29 12.62 -13.60 -1.38
C GLU A 29 11.34 -13.01 -1.99
N ILE A 30 11.46 -12.03 -2.88
CA ILE A 30 10.33 -11.60 -3.72
C ILE A 30 10.34 -12.48 -4.97
N VAL A 31 9.29 -13.29 -5.13
CA VAL A 31 8.99 -13.92 -6.42
C VAL A 31 8.28 -12.87 -7.27
N HIS A 32 8.97 -12.35 -8.27
CA HIS A 32 8.46 -11.24 -9.08
C HIS A 32 7.24 -11.68 -9.89
N MET A 33 6.10 -11.04 -9.63
CA MET A 33 4.84 -11.29 -10.32
C MET A 33 4.39 -10.01 -11.02
N GLU A 34 4.31 -10.04 -12.36
CA GLU A 34 3.71 -8.99 -13.18
C GLU A 34 2.41 -9.43 -13.88
N ARG A 35 1.38 -8.56 -13.85
CA ARG A 35 0.07 -8.84 -14.45
C ARG A 35 0.20 -8.99 -15.97
N GLY A 36 -0.20 -10.15 -16.50
CA GLY A 36 -0.04 -10.50 -17.91
C GLY A 36 0.99 -11.61 -18.14
N ASN A 37 1.85 -11.89 -17.16
CA ASN A 37 2.68 -13.09 -17.14
C ASN A 37 1.77 -14.35 -16.99
N PRO A 38 1.97 -15.41 -17.79
CA PRO A 38 1.27 -16.69 -17.64
C PRO A 38 1.27 -17.26 -16.21
N GLU A 39 2.30 -16.97 -15.40
CA GLU A 39 2.39 -17.42 -13.99
C GLU A 39 1.22 -16.93 -13.11
N TYR A 40 0.57 -15.80 -13.44
CA TYR A 40 -0.64 -15.36 -12.71
C TYR A 40 -1.84 -16.29 -12.86
N GLN A 41 -1.81 -17.16 -13.88
CA GLN A 41 -2.87 -18.08 -14.23
C GLN A 41 -2.44 -19.53 -14.06
N SER A 42 -1.23 -19.79 -13.55
CA SER A 42 -0.74 -21.15 -13.36
C SER A 42 -1.52 -21.82 -12.23
N GLU A 43 -1.68 -23.15 -12.34
CA GLU A 43 -2.36 -23.93 -11.31
C GLU A 43 -1.62 -23.82 -9.97
N GLU A 44 -0.29 -23.70 -10.01
CA GLU A 44 0.56 -23.54 -8.82
C GLU A 44 0.27 -22.22 -8.10
N PHE A 45 0.18 -21.09 -8.81
CA PHE A 45 -0.10 -19.80 -8.17
C PHE A 45 -1.55 -19.72 -7.70
N LEU A 46 -2.50 -20.25 -8.47
CA LEU A 46 -3.91 -20.29 -8.09
C LEU A 46 -4.17 -21.22 -6.89
N ALA A 47 -3.33 -22.23 -6.67
CA ALA A 47 -3.36 -23.04 -5.46
C ALA A 47 -2.96 -22.24 -4.20
N LEU A 48 -2.08 -21.23 -4.33
CA LEU A 48 -1.71 -20.31 -3.25
C LEU A 48 -2.75 -19.21 -3.04
N ASN A 49 -3.32 -18.68 -4.13
CA ASN A 49 -4.39 -17.68 -4.07
C ASN A 49 -5.41 -17.87 -5.20
N PRO A 50 -6.63 -18.35 -4.91
CA PRO A 50 -7.65 -18.60 -5.92
C PRO A 50 -8.17 -17.33 -6.60
N ASN A 51 -7.89 -16.14 -6.04
CA ASN A 51 -8.23 -14.86 -6.69
C ASN A 51 -7.28 -14.48 -7.82
N GLY A 52 -6.09 -15.11 -7.91
CA GLY A 52 -5.07 -14.73 -8.89
C GLY A 52 -4.54 -13.30 -8.68
N LEU A 53 -4.41 -12.87 -7.42
CA LEU A 53 -3.96 -11.52 -7.04
C LEU A 53 -2.70 -11.57 -6.16
N ILE A 54 -1.96 -10.46 -6.15
CA ILE A 54 -0.79 -10.25 -5.29
C ILE A 54 -1.08 -9.18 -4.22
N PRO A 55 -0.37 -9.18 -3.08
CA PRO A 55 0.67 -10.13 -2.67
C PRO A 55 0.11 -11.48 -2.18
N VAL A 56 0.98 -12.49 -2.22
CA VAL A 56 0.82 -13.76 -1.50
C VAL A 56 2.09 -14.03 -0.69
N LEU A 57 1.94 -14.32 0.60
CA LEU A 57 3.00 -14.82 1.45
C LEU A 57 2.97 -16.36 1.41
N GLU A 58 4.12 -16.97 1.15
CA GLU A 58 4.37 -18.39 1.37
C GLU A 58 5.34 -18.54 2.54
N ASP A 59 4.95 -19.34 3.52
CA ASP A 59 5.65 -19.56 4.78
C ASP A 59 5.61 -21.07 5.09
N ASP A 60 6.60 -21.78 4.57
CA ASP A 60 6.69 -23.25 4.55
C ASP A 60 5.44 -23.91 3.92
N ASP A 61 4.62 -24.62 4.70
CA ASP A 61 3.40 -25.29 4.24
C ASP A 61 2.15 -24.40 4.34
N PHE A 62 2.32 -23.15 4.77
CA PHE A 62 1.26 -22.17 4.90
C PHE A 62 1.35 -21.09 3.80
N SER A 63 0.20 -20.74 3.22
CA SER A 63 0.08 -19.60 2.32
C SER A 63 -1.02 -18.65 2.76
N LEU A 64 -0.80 -17.35 2.54
CA LEU A 64 -1.72 -16.30 2.94
C LEU A 64 -1.73 -15.18 1.89
N TYR A 65 -2.93 -14.84 1.41
CA TYR A 65 -3.19 -13.67 0.59
C TYR A 65 -3.97 -12.62 1.41
N GLU A 66 -4.21 -11.45 0.81
CA GLU A 66 -4.64 -10.19 1.47
C GLU A 66 -3.52 -9.52 2.28
N SER A 67 -2.98 -8.42 1.76
CA SER A 67 -1.86 -7.68 2.39
C SER A 67 -2.12 -7.30 3.85
N ASN A 68 -3.32 -6.85 4.21
CA ASN A 68 -3.66 -6.51 5.59
C ASN A 68 -3.61 -7.74 6.52
N ALA A 69 -4.03 -8.91 6.03
CA ALA A 69 -3.92 -10.17 6.77
C ALA A 69 -2.45 -10.60 6.91
N ILE A 70 -1.67 -10.50 5.83
CA ILE A 70 -0.23 -10.77 5.82
C ILE A 70 0.51 -9.87 6.84
N LEU A 71 0.24 -8.57 6.84
CA LEU A 71 0.83 -7.61 7.77
C LEU A 71 0.58 -8.01 9.23
N THR A 72 -0.67 -8.32 9.59
CA THR A 72 -1.02 -8.73 10.95
C THR A 72 -0.43 -10.10 11.31
N TYR A 73 -0.44 -11.05 10.38
CA TYR A 73 0.14 -12.38 10.58
C TYR A 73 1.62 -12.31 10.91
N LEU A 74 2.38 -11.53 10.12
CA LEU A 74 3.81 -11.34 10.34
C LEU A 74 4.09 -10.64 11.68
N ALA A 75 3.32 -9.60 12.02
CA ALA A 75 3.46 -8.93 13.30
C ALA A 75 3.21 -9.88 14.48
N GLU A 76 2.21 -10.77 14.40
CA GLU A 76 1.97 -11.77 15.44
C GLU A 76 3.03 -12.87 15.47
N LYS A 77 3.41 -13.43 14.30
CA LYS A 77 4.42 -14.48 14.15
C LYS A 77 5.74 -14.09 14.80
N PHE A 78 6.17 -12.85 14.60
CA PHE A 78 7.46 -12.36 15.10
C PHE A 78 7.37 -11.54 16.40
N GLY A 79 6.18 -11.39 16.98
CA GLY A 79 5.99 -10.68 18.25
C GLY A 79 6.23 -9.17 18.18
N TRP A 80 5.91 -8.53 17.05
CA TRP A 80 6.04 -7.09 16.84
C TRP A 80 4.83 -6.34 17.40
N ASP A 81 4.69 -6.37 18.73
CA ASP A 81 3.59 -5.74 19.45
C ASP A 81 3.53 -4.21 19.23
N GLU A 82 4.61 -3.56 18.78
CA GLU A 82 4.60 -2.15 18.38
C GLU A 82 3.87 -1.91 17.05
N LEU A 83 3.90 -2.89 16.13
CA LEU A 83 3.23 -2.82 14.82
C LEU A 83 1.77 -3.28 14.89
N TYR A 84 1.47 -4.24 15.77
CA TYR A 84 0.12 -4.75 16.00
C TYR A 84 -0.19 -4.98 17.51
N PRO A 85 -0.44 -3.88 18.25
CA PRO A 85 -0.55 -3.91 19.72
C PRO A 85 -1.58 -4.89 20.27
N LYS A 86 -1.29 -5.47 21.43
CA LYS A 86 -2.21 -6.38 22.15
C LYS A 86 -3.29 -5.66 22.96
N ASP A 87 -3.12 -4.36 23.22
CA ASP A 87 -4.17 -3.57 23.85
C ASP A 87 -5.44 -3.60 22.99
N LEU A 88 -6.56 -3.99 23.60
CA LEU A 88 -7.81 -4.25 22.91
C LEU A 88 -8.30 -3.03 22.10
N LYS A 89 -8.19 -1.82 22.66
CA LYS A 89 -8.74 -0.61 22.03
C LYS A 89 -7.82 -0.12 20.92
N ILE A 90 -6.50 -0.17 21.12
CA ILE A 90 -5.53 0.19 20.10
C ILE A 90 -5.62 -0.80 18.92
N ARG A 91 -5.68 -2.11 19.21
CA ARG A 91 -5.88 -3.14 18.18
C ARG A 91 -7.17 -2.94 17.41
N ALA A 92 -8.26 -2.60 18.09
CA ALA A 92 -9.53 -2.28 17.44
C ALA A 92 -9.42 -1.07 16.50
N LYS A 93 -8.58 -0.08 16.82
CA LYS A 93 -8.29 1.07 15.95
C LYS A 93 -7.45 0.70 14.73
N VAL A 94 -6.44 -0.15 14.90
CA VAL A 94 -5.69 -0.73 13.77
C VAL A 94 -6.65 -1.47 12.84
N ASN A 95 -7.47 -2.38 13.39
CA ASN A 95 -8.43 -3.16 12.61
C ASN A 95 -9.49 -2.28 11.94
N GLN A 96 -9.98 -1.24 12.62
CA GLN A 96 -10.88 -0.25 12.01
C GLN A 96 -10.29 0.30 10.72
N TYR A 97 -9.02 0.71 10.75
CA TYR A 97 -8.34 1.20 9.56
C TYR A 97 -8.16 0.10 8.51
N LEU A 98 -7.64 -1.08 8.87
CA LEU A 98 -7.36 -2.16 7.91
C LEU A 98 -8.65 -2.61 7.17
N HIS A 99 -9.79 -2.67 7.86
CA HIS A 99 -11.06 -2.95 7.21
C HIS A 99 -11.56 -1.79 6.35
N TRP A 100 -11.39 -0.55 6.82
CA TRP A 100 -11.75 0.63 6.04
C TRP A 100 -10.89 0.79 4.79
N HIS A 101 -9.60 0.42 4.84
CA HIS A 101 -8.65 0.53 3.72
C HIS A 101 -9.27 -0.01 2.42
N HIS A 102 -9.85 -1.21 2.44
CA HIS A 102 -10.43 -1.85 1.25
C HIS A 102 -11.57 -1.06 0.58
N THR A 103 -12.35 -0.30 1.35
CA THR A 103 -13.51 0.47 0.85
C THR A 103 -13.29 2.00 0.85
N GLY A 104 -12.18 2.42 1.44
CA GLY A 104 -11.79 3.80 1.70
C GLY A 104 -10.48 4.14 1.01
N ALA A 105 -9.36 4.07 1.73
CA ALA A 105 -8.05 4.47 1.22
C ALA A 105 -7.66 3.78 -0.10
N ARG A 106 -8.11 2.54 -0.36
CA ARG A 106 -7.84 1.83 -1.61
C ARG A 106 -8.36 2.56 -2.86
N LYS A 107 -9.31 3.49 -2.68
CA LYS A 107 -9.83 4.34 -3.75
C LYS A 107 -8.78 5.29 -4.32
N PHE A 108 -7.74 5.66 -3.57
CA PHE A 108 -6.59 6.37 -4.12
C PHE A 108 -5.97 5.57 -5.27
N THR A 109 -5.72 4.27 -5.09
CA THR A 109 -5.21 3.46 -6.18
C THR A 109 -6.25 3.21 -7.27
N THR A 110 -7.43 2.71 -6.91
CA THR A 110 -8.38 2.17 -7.90
C THR A 110 -9.13 3.23 -8.70
N GLU A 111 -9.36 4.41 -8.11
CA GLU A 111 -10.13 5.50 -8.73
C GLU A 111 -9.26 6.70 -9.13
N VAL A 112 -7.98 6.73 -8.75
CA VAL A 112 -7.04 7.80 -9.15
C VAL A 112 -5.83 7.25 -9.89
N VAL A 113 -4.95 6.52 -9.21
CA VAL A 113 -3.66 6.08 -9.79
C VAL A 113 -3.87 5.20 -11.03
N VAL A 114 -4.73 4.19 -10.94
CA VAL A 114 -4.98 3.24 -12.04
C VAL A 114 -5.60 3.94 -13.26
N PRO A 115 -6.69 4.73 -13.13
CA PRO A 115 -7.23 5.49 -14.26
C PRO A 115 -6.23 6.47 -14.89
N VAL A 116 -5.46 7.19 -14.06
CA VAL A 116 -4.44 8.14 -14.55
C VAL A 116 -3.33 7.40 -15.30
N PHE A 117 -2.86 6.26 -14.78
CA PHE A 117 -1.88 5.42 -15.46
C PHE A 117 -2.37 4.98 -16.84
N PHE A 118 -3.57 4.40 -16.92
CA PHE A 118 -4.14 3.94 -18.20
C PHE A 118 -4.41 5.09 -19.18
N LYS A 119 -4.76 6.28 -18.69
CA LYS A 119 -4.82 7.50 -19.51
C LYS A 119 -3.46 7.87 -20.10
N THR A 120 -2.41 7.83 -19.29
CA THR A 120 -1.05 8.19 -19.73
C THR A 120 -0.50 7.22 -20.77
N VAL A 121 -0.75 5.91 -20.63
CA VAL A 121 -0.30 4.91 -21.61
C VAL A 121 -1.25 4.75 -22.82
N GLY A 122 -2.29 5.58 -22.93
CA GLY A 122 -3.22 5.57 -24.06
C GLY A 122 -4.17 4.37 -24.11
N GLN A 123 -4.43 3.71 -22.97
CA GLN A 123 -5.28 2.51 -22.86
C GLN A 123 -6.51 2.75 -21.95
N VAL A 124 -6.91 4.00 -21.77
CA VAL A 124 -8.00 4.37 -20.86
C VAL A 124 -9.36 3.95 -21.39
N THR A 125 -10.21 3.41 -20.51
CA THR A 125 -11.63 3.14 -20.82
C THR A 125 -12.50 4.37 -20.59
N PRO A 126 -13.72 4.44 -21.15
CA PRO A 126 -14.67 5.52 -20.85
C PRO A 126 -14.95 5.68 -19.35
N GLU A 127 -15.05 4.59 -18.60
CA GLU A 127 -15.26 4.60 -17.15
C GLU A 127 -14.07 5.19 -16.41
N GLN A 128 -12.85 4.85 -16.85
CA GLN A 128 -11.61 5.40 -16.28
C GLN A 128 -11.45 6.89 -16.60
N LEU A 129 -11.86 7.37 -17.77
CA LEU A 129 -11.86 8.80 -18.08
C LEU A 129 -12.74 9.58 -17.09
N VAL A 130 -13.93 9.08 -16.78
CA VAL A 130 -14.81 9.67 -15.76
C VAL A 130 -14.15 9.64 -14.37
N ALA A 131 -13.41 8.58 -14.04
CA ALA A 131 -12.68 8.50 -12.77
C ALA A 131 -11.53 9.51 -12.70
N VAL A 132 -10.80 9.73 -13.80
CA VAL A 132 -9.75 10.77 -13.87
C VAL A 132 -10.33 12.15 -13.60
N ASP A 133 -11.48 12.48 -14.19
CA ASP A 133 -12.13 13.78 -13.97
C ASP A 133 -12.58 13.97 -12.52
N LYS A 134 -12.90 12.87 -11.82
CA LYS A 134 -13.33 12.84 -10.40
C LYS A 134 -12.20 12.66 -9.40
N ALA A 135 -10.95 12.55 -9.87
CA ALA A 135 -9.82 12.27 -9.02
C ALA A 135 -9.65 13.29 -7.87
N PRO A 136 -9.78 14.62 -8.10
CA PRO A 136 -9.69 15.61 -7.03
C PRO A 136 -10.73 15.40 -5.93
N GLU A 137 -11.99 15.08 -6.26
CA GLU A 137 -13.05 14.85 -5.27
C GLU A 137 -12.81 13.56 -4.48
N VAL A 138 -12.34 12.50 -5.15
CA VAL A 138 -11.96 11.25 -4.48
C VAL A 138 -10.83 11.53 -3.49
N MET A 139 -9.78 12.24 -3.91
CA MET A 139 -8.66 12.58 -3.04
C MET A 139 -9.11 13.42 -1.85
N ASP A 140 -9.80 14.54 -2.07
CA ASP A 140 -10.30 15.41 -0.99
C ASP A 140 -11.19 14.64 0.00
N LYS A 141 -12.11 13.79 -0.50
CA LYS A 141 -13.03 13.03 0.34
C LYS A 141 -12.28 12.07 1.28
N TYR A 142 -11.40 11.24 0.74
CA TYR A 142 -10.74 10.21 1.53
C TYR A 142 -9.62 10.78 2.40
N THR A 143 -8.92 11.83 1.95
CA THR A 143 -7.97 12.56 2.78
C THR A 143 -8.67 13.30 3.93
N ALA A 144 -9.87 13.86 3.72
CA ALA A 144 -10.65 14.44 4.82
C ALA A 144 -11.05 13.40 5.90
N ILE A 145 -11.22 12.13 5.53
CA ILE A 145 -11.46 11.05 6.50
C ILE A 145 -10.18 10.71 7.27
N VAL A 146 -9.04 10.63 6.58
CA VAL A 146 -7.73 10.42 7.20
C VAL A 146 -7.40 11.55 8.18
N GLU A 147 -7.59 12.81 7.77
CA GLU A 147 -7.36 14.01 8.58
C GLU A 147 -8.15 13.98 9.90
N LYS A 148 -9.38 13.46 9.87
CA LYS A 148 -10.23 13.28 11.06
C LYS A 148 -9.82 12.09 11.92
N THR A 149 -9.27 11.05 11.30
CA THR A 149 -8.88 9.80 11.97
C THR A 149 -7.52 9.90 12.65
N LEU A 150 -6.61 10.73 12.12
CA LEU A 150 -5.32 11.05 12.72
C LEU A 150 -5.53 11.79 14.06
N VAL A 151 -5.50 11.02 15.14
CA VAL A 151 -5.52 11.48 16.52
C VAL A 151 -4.13 11.19 17.12
N GLY A 152 -3.27 12.20 17.16
CA GLY A 152 -1.87 12.03 17.54
C GLY A 152 -0.95 11.91 16.32
N ASP A 153 0.13 11.16 16.47
CA ASP A 153 1.17 11.04 15.43
C ASP A 153 0.89 9.96 14.38
N TYR A 154 0.03 8.97 14.68
CA TYR A 154 -0.24 7.80 13.84
C TYR A 154 -1.72 7.38 13.90
N ILE A 155 -2.18 6.58 12.92
CA ILE A 155 -3.60 6.26 12.70
C ILE A 155 -4.27 5.58 13.91
N ALA A 156 -3.54 4.73 14.62
CA ALA A 156 -4.04 4.03 15.79
C ALA A 156 -3.89 4.82 17.10
N GLY A 157 -3.38 6.06 17.06
CA GLY A 157 -3.11 6.87 18.25
C GLY A 157 -1.91 6.38 19.07
N THR A 158 -0.99 5.65 18.43
CA THR A 158 0.24 5.11 19.01
C THR A 158 1.39 6.11 18.91
N ALA A 159 2.49 5.85 19.64
CA ALA A 159 3.73 6.65 19.54
C ALA A 159 4.64 6.23 18.38
N GLN A 160 4.35 5.10 17.73
CA GLN A 160 5.09 4.51 16.61
C GLN A 160 4.09 4.06 15.54
N PRO A 161 4.51 3.95 14.26
CA PRO A 161 3.63 3.51 13.19
C PRO A 161 3.21 2.06 13.42
N THR A 162 1.94 1.76 13.16
CA THR A 162 1.39 0.40 13.15
C THR A 162 1.28 -0.12 11.72
N VAL A 163 0.89 -1.39 11.54
CA VAL A 163 0.57 -1.95 10.21
C VAL A 163 -0.44 -1.11 9.42
N ALA A 164 -1.34 -0.39 10.10
CA ALA A 164 -2.27 0.55 9.48
C ALA A 164 -1.56 1.71 8.78
N ASP A 165 -0.50 2.25 9.39
CA ASP A 165 0.25 3.38 8.85
C ASP A 165 1.07 2.96 7.62
N TYR A 166 1.71 1.79 7.62
CA TYR A 166 2.40 1.25 6.44
C TYR A 166 1.44 1.05 5.26
N ALA A 167 0.28 0.44 5.51
CA ALA A 167 -0.74 0.24 4.48
C ALA A 167 -1.28 1.57 3.94
N LEU A 168 -1.57 2.56 4.80
CA LEU A 168 -2.03 3.88 4.36
C LEU A 168 -0.97 4.64 3.58
N TYR A 169 0.26 4.60 4.05
CA TYR A 169 1.33 5.38 3.45
C TYR A 169 1.55 5.01 2.00
N CYS A 170 1.62 3.70 1.70
CA CYS A 170 1.83 3.26 0.33
C CYS A 170 0.67 3.65 -0.63
N GLU A 171 -0.53 3.98 -0.12
CA GLU A 171 -1.58 4.58 -0.96
C GLU A 171 -1.24 6.02 -1.35
N TYR A 172 -0.83 6.86 -0.39
CA TYR A 172 -0.40 8.24 -0.65
C TYR A 172 0.90 8.33 -1.44
N ASP A 173 1.82 7.41 -1.21
CA ASP A 173 3.12 7.33 -1.88
C ASP A 173 2.98 7.23 -3.40
N GLN A 174 1.97 6.50 -3.88
CA GLN A 174 1.67 6.44 -5.32
C GLN A 174 1.11 7.76 -5.85
N ILE A 175 0.23 8.43 -5.08
CA ILE A 175 -0.33 9.74 -5.45
C ILE A 175 0.78 10.79 -5.54
N GLU A 176 1.73 10.75 -4.61
CA GLU A 176 2.93 11.59 -4.66
C GLU A 176 3.80 11.27 -5.87
N ALA A 177 4.07 9.99 -6.13
CA ALA A 177 4.94 9.56 -7.22
C ALA A 177 4.45 10.03 -8.60
N ILE A 178 3.12 10.12 -8.79
CA ILE A 178 2.49 10.61 -10.02
C ILE A 178 2.22 12.12 -10.01
N GLY A 179 2.69 12.86 -8.99
CA GLY A 179 2.61 14.32 -8.92
C GLY A 179 1.24 14.90 -8.58
N LEU A 180 0.33 14.12 -7.98
CA LEU A 180 -1.03 14.55 -7.66
C LEU A 180 -1.27 14.85 -6.18
N LEU A 181 -0.26 14.67 -5.31
CA LEU A 181 -0.42 14.89 -3.88
C LEU A 181 -0.57 16.38 -3.56
N ASN A 182 -1.74 16.78 -3.09
CA ASN A 182 -2.02 18.10 -2.54
C ASN A 182 -2.65 17.96 -1.14
N LEU A 183 -2.03 18.59 -0.14
CA LEU A 183 -2.44 18.49 1.27
C LEU A 183 -2.67 19.87 1.92
N ASP A 184 -2.84 20.94 1.14
CA ASP A 184 -3.01 22.29 1.66
C ASP A 184 -4.18 22.40 2.66
N LYS A 185 -5.22 21.58 2.46
CA LYS A 185 -6.42 21.50 3.30
C LYS A 185 -6.26 20.55 4.50
N PHE A 186 -5.19 19.77 4.55
CA PHE A 186 -5.05 18.58 5.40
C PHE A 186 -3.72 18.58 6.18
N PRO A 187 -3.53 19.54 7.11
CA PRO A 187 -2.25 19.76 7.77
C PRO A 187 -1.81 18.59 8.65
N LYS A 188 -2.72 17.85 9.32
CA LYS A 188 -2.31 16.68 10.12
C LYS A 188 -1.81 15.56 9.21
N THR A 189 -2.48 15.35 8.09
CA THR A 189 -2.09 14.36 7.09
C THR A 189 -0.74 14.73 6.46
N ALA A 190 -0.51 16.01 6.15
CA ALA A 190 0.79 16.48 5.66
C ALA A 190 1.92 16.18 6.64
N VAL A 191 1.73 16.50 7.92
CA VAL A 191 2.73 16.18 8.96
C VAL A 191 2.93 14.67 9.12
N TRP A 192 1.86 13.87 9.02
CA TRP A 192 1.95 12.42 9.06
C TRP A 192 2.72 11.83 7.87
N ILE A 193 2.52 12.32 6.65
CA ILE A 193 3.29 11.90 5.48
C ILE A 193 4.78 12.21 5.67
N GLU A 194 5.12 13.42 6.12
CA GLU A 194 6.51 13.81 6.38
C GLU A 194 7.16 12.99 7.51
N ARG A 195 6.36 12.48 8.46
CA ARG A 195 6.84 11.55 9.48
C ARG A 195 7.10 10.16 8.88
N MET A 196 6.20 9.65 8.05
CA MET A 196 6.34 8.34 7.40
C MET A 196 7.52 8.28 6.43
N LYS A 197 7.81 9.36 5.70
CA LYS A 197 9.00 9.48 4.83
C LYS A 197 10.34 9.28 5.56
N LYS A 198 10.37 9.46 6.88
CA LYS A 198 11.59 9.30 7.70
C LYS A 198 11.80 7.86 8.19
N ILE A 199 10.86 6.96 7.93
CA ILE A 199 11.01 5.55 8.30
C ILE A 199 12.11 4.93 7.41
N PRO A 200 13.01 4.09 7.97
CA PRO A 200 14.09 3.46 7.21
C PRO A 200 13.60 2.74 5.95
N PHE A 201 14.48 2.66 4.95
CA PHE A 201 14.23 2.00 3.66
C PHE A 201 13.12 2.62 2.79
N HIS A 202 12.54 3.76 3.19
CA HIS A 202 11.50 4.46 2.45
C HIS A 202 11.84 4.68 0.96
N ASP A 203 13.03 5.23 0.66
CA ASP A 203 13.40 5.51 -0.72
C ASP A 203 13.70 4.22 -1.52
N GLU A 204 14.24 3.21 -0.85
CA GLU A 204 14.59 1.93 -1.47
C GLU A 204 13.34 1.20 -1.98
N VAL A 205 12.29 1.11 -1.16
CA VAL A 205 11.05 0.41 -1.53
C VAL A 205 10.27 1.14 -2.63
N ARG A 206 10.60 2.41 -2.91
CA ARG A 206 10.00 3.23 -3.98
C ARG A 206 10.69 3.09 -5.33
N VAL A 207 11.90 2.53 -5.40
CA VAL A 207 12.71 2.50 -6.63
C VAL A 207 11.94 1.88 -7.80
N GLU A 208 11.35 0.70 -7.60
CA GLU A 208 10.60 0.01 -8.66
C GLU A 208 9.38 0.82 -9.11
N MET A 209 8.60 1.37 -8.17
CA MET A 209 7.45 2.19 -8.50
C MET A 209 7.85 3.44 -9.29
N ASN A 210 8.82 4.21 -8.80
CA ASN A 210 9.27 5.43 -9.44
C ASN A 210 9.82 5.16 -10.84
N THR A 211 10.56 4.05 -11.01
CA THR A 211 11.11 3.64 -12.31
C THR A 211 9.99 3.31 -13.30
N ASN A 212 8.98 2.54 -12.88
CA ASN A 212 7.86 2.18 -13.74
C ASN A 212 7.02 3.39 -14.14
N PHE A 213 6.76 4.29 -13.20
CA PHE A 213 6.05 5.54 -13.49
C PHE A 213 6.86 6.49 -14.39
N ALA A 214 8.18 6.59 -14.20
CA ALA A 214 9.08 7.34 -15.08
C ALA A 214 9.12 6.80 -16.50
N ALA A 215 9.12 5.47 -16.66
CA ALA A 215 9.14 4.82 -17.97
C ALA A 215 7.92 5.19 -18.84
N VAL A 216 6.80 5.57 -18.23
CA VAL A 216 5.58 6.00 -18.94
C VAL A 216 5.36 7.52 -18.88
N GLY A 217 6.32 8.29 -18.36
CA GLY A 217 6.21 9.75 -18.25
C GLY A 217 5.24 10.23 -17.15
N LEU A 218 4.80 9.36 -16.25
CA LEU A 218 3.89 9.67 -15.15
C LEU A 218 4.66 9.97 -13.87
N THR A 219 5.48 11.02 -13.87
CA THR A 219 6.28 11.39 -12.69
C THR A 219 5.79 12.70 -12.11
N ASN A 220 6.04 12.90 -10.83
CA ASN A 220 6.04 14.22 -10.23
C ASN A 220 7.09 15.09 -10.95
N GLN A 221 6.69 15.77 -12.02
CA GLN A 221 7.47 16.86 -12.60
C GLN A 221 7.41 18.03 -11.62
N SER A 222 8.11 17.92 -10.50
CA SER A 222 8.63 19.10 -9.84
C SER A 222 9.98 19.42 -10.51
N PRO A 223 10.23 20.69 -10.89
CA PRO A 223 11.45 21.10 -11.59
C PRO A 223 12.74 20.78 -10.82
#